data_AF-A0AAV0IVG8-F1
#
_entry.id   AF-A0AAV0IVG8-F1
#
_cell.length_a   1.000
_cell.length_b   1.000
_cell.length_c   1.000
_cell.angle_alpha   90.00
_cell.angle_beta   90.00
_cell.angle_gamma   90.00
#
_symmetry.space_group_name_H-M   'P 1'
#
loop_
_entity.id
_entity.type
_entity.pdbx_description
1 polymer ?
#
loop_
_entity_poly.entity_id
_entity_poly.type
_entity_poly.pdbx_seq_one_letter_code
_entity_poly.pdbx_strand_id
1 'polypeptide(L)'
;MWASPYAKRVEIALRLKGIPYQYVEEDLLNGKSEALLRHNPVHQKVPVLVHNGITALGEAREEAIKELRKNMELLEEGLRANFFPEGIPQHHFDDQKNVRFLDITMCAFFGLHKAQSEFVRTTEIIDLQRTPLVFSWVESLKEVPVVKEVLPPHDEVVNLLRGFRQNAVGSSPQV
;
A
#
# COMPACT_ATOMS: atom_id res chain seq x y z
N MET A 1 -12.31 2.21 2.59
CA MET A 1 -11.50 2.57 1.41
C MET A 1 -10.66 1.36 1.08
N TRP A 2 -11.19 0.51 0.19
CA TRP A 2 -10.62 -0.77 -0.19
C TRP A 2 -9.22 -0.65 -0.81
N ALA A 3 -8.90 0.49 -1.44
CA ALA A 3 -7.60 0.75 -2.03
C ALA A 3 -6.54 1.29 -1.04
N SER A 4 -6.87 1.45 0.25
CA SER A 4 -5.93 2.05 1.21
C SER A 4 -4.72 1.15 1.43
N PRO A 5 -3.49 1.62 1.13
CA PRO A 5 -2.29 0.82 1.32
C PRO A 5 -2.06 0.50 2.81
N TYR A 6 -2.45 1.39 3.72
CA TYR A 6 -2.38 1.13 5.16
C TYR A 6 -3.33 0.00 5.58
N ALA A 7 -4.55 -0.02 5.04
CA ALA A 7 -5.52 -1.08 5.35
C ALA A 7 -5.07 -2.43 4.78
N LYS A 8 -4.48 -2.43 3.58
CA LYS A 8 -3.96 -3.64 2.95
C LYS A 8 -2.79 -4.26 3.73
N ARG A 9 -1.93 -3.47 4.39
CA ARG A 9 -0.91 -4.03 5.30
C ARG A 9 -1.53 -4.91 6.40
N VAL A 10 -2.58 -4.41 7.05
CA VAL A 10 -3.26 -5.12 8.14
C VAL A 10 -3.96 -6.37 7.59
N GLU A 11 -4.63 -6.24 6.45
CA GLU A 11 -5.33 -7.35 5.81
C GLU A 11 -4.38 -8.49 5.42
N ILE A 12 -3.27 -8.18 4.74
CA ILE A 12 -2.25 -9.17 4.35
C ILE A 12 -1.66 -9.85 5.60
N ALA A 13 -1.35 -9.07 6.65
CA ALA A 13 -0.78 -9.62 7.88
C ALA A 13 -1.73 -10.59 8.58
N LEU A 14 -3.02 -10.26 8.68
CA LEU A 14 -4.01 -11.14 9.30
C LEU A 14 -4.18 -12.44 8.51
N ARG A 15 -4.26 -12.36 7.17
CA ARG A 15 -4.37 -13.55 6.31
C ARG A 15 -3.13 -14.45 6.37
N LEU A 16 -1.92 -13.88 6.29
CA LEU A 16 -0.66 -14.62 6.41
C LEU A 16 -0.55 -15.36 7.75
N LYS A 17 -1.13 -14.81 8.82
CA LYS A 17 -1.14 -15.43 10.15
C LYS A 17 -2.35 -16.34 10.38
N GLY A 18 -3.24 -16.49 9.40
CA GLY A 18 -4.47 -17.28 9.55
C GLY A 18 -5.39 -16.75 10.64
N ILE A 19 -5.29 -15.46 10.99
CA ILE A 19 -6.11 -14.85 12.03
C ILE A 19 -7.46 -14.48 11.41
N PRO A 20 -8.58 -15.02 11.90
CA PRO A 20 -9.90 -14.67 11.38
C PRO A 20 -10.24 -13.22 11.74
N TYR A 21 -10.85 -12.52 10.78
CA TYR A 21 -11.27 -11.13 10.96
C TYR A 21 -12.54 -10.85 10.15
N GLN A 22 -13.28 -9.83 10.58
CA GLN A 22 -14.36 -9.24 9.79
C GLN A 22 -13.85 -7.95 9.14
N TYR A 23 -13.93 -7.88 7.81
CA TYR A 23 -13.64 -6.64 7.08
C TYR A 23 -14.88 -5.75 7.07
N VAL A 24 -14.71 -4.47 7.43
CA VAL A 24 -15.74 -3.45 7.31
C VAL A 24 -15.19 -2.37 6.40
N GLU A 25 -15.83 -2.17 5.25
CA GLU A 25 -15.45 -1.13 4.31
C GLU A 25 -15.94 0.24 4.80
N GLU A 26 -15.04 1.22 4.76
CA GLU A 26 -15.31 2.57 5.25
C GLU A 26 -15.38 3.56 4.07
N ASP A 27 -16.50 4.26 3.92
CA ASP A 27 -16.63 5.31 2.90
C ASP A 27 -15.97 6.62 3.38
N LEU A 28 -14.76 6.90 2.90
CA LEU A 28 -14.06 8.14 3.25
C LEU A 28 -14.44 9.32 2.35
N LEU A 29 -15.19 9.07 1.27
CA LEU A 29 -15.53 10.06 0.25
C LEU A 29 -16.87 10.73 0.54
N ASN A 30 -17.86 9.96 0.96
CA ASN A 30 -19.23 10.45 1.18
C ASN A 30 -19.58 10.67 2.67
N GLY A 31 -18.65 10.42 3.58
CA GLY A 31 -18.79 10.74 4.99
C GLY A 31 -18.30 9.61 5.92
N LYS A 32 -17.53 9.99 6.94
CA LYS A 32 -16.95 9.06 7.92
C LYS A 32 -18.02 8.47 8.83
N SER A 33 -17.94 7.17 9.10
CA SER A 33 -18.85 6.47 10.00
C SER A 33 -18.65 6.89 11.46
N GLU A 34 -19.71 6.81 12.26
CA GLU A 34 -19.63 7.02 13.71
C GLU A 34 -18.65 6.02 14.36
N ALA A 35 -18.58 4.80 13.84
CA ALA A 35 -17.65 3.79 14.32
C ALA A 35 -16.19 4.23 14.13
N LEU A 36 -15.82 4.76 12.95
CA LEU A 36 -14.48 5.30 12.69
C LEU A 36 -14.16 6.45 13.65
N LEU A 37 -15.08 7.40 13.80
CA LEU A 37 -14.90 8.56 14.67
C LEU A 37 -14.78 8.17 16.15
N ARG A 38 -15.52 7.15 16.59
CA ARG A 38 -15.45 6.63 17.96
C ARG A 38 -14.11 5.93 18.23
N HIS A 39 -13.62 5.14 17.29
CA HIS A 39 -12.43 4.31 17.49
C HIS A 39 -11.11 5.00 17.12
N ASN A 40 -11.17 6.05 16.28
CA ASN A 40 -10.04 6.90 15.92
C ASN A 40 -10.44 8.39 15.95
N PRO A 41 -10.78 8.95 17.12
CA PRO A 41 -11.27 10.32 17.22
C PRO A 41 -10.21 11.37 16.85
N VAL A 42 -8.93 11.05 17.05
CA VAL A 42 -7.81 11.96 16.81
C VAL A 42 -7.51 12.09 15.31
N HIS A 43 -7.28 10.98 14.62
CA HIS A 43 -6.83 11.02 13.21
C HIS A 43 -7.96 10.77 12.22
N GLN A 44 -9.01 10.05 12.64
CA GLN A 44 -10.20 9.76 11.83
C GLN A 44 -9.83 9.17 10.45
N LYS A 45 -8.88 8.22 10.44
CA LYS A 45 -8.31 7.55 9.27
C LYS A 45 -8.36 6.04 9.44
N VAL A 46 -8.35 5.32 8.31
CA VAL A 46 -8.23 3.86 8.24
C VAL A 46 -6.77 3.43 8.00
N PRO A 47 -6.35 2.22 8.43
CA PRO A 47 -7.14 1.19 9.10
C PRO A 47 -7.38 1.49 10.58
N VAL A 48 -8.45 0.91 11.11
CA VAL A 48 -8.68 0.74 12.54
C VAL A 48 -8.87 -0.75 12.77
N LEU A 49 -7.92 -1.39 13.47
CA LEU A 49 -8.09 -2.76 13.93
C LEU A 49 -8.69 -2.73 15.32
N VAL A 50 -9.86 -3.34 15.50
CA VAL A 50 -10.55 -3.44 16.79
C VAL A 50 -10.42 -4.87 17.31
N HIS A 51 -9.82 -5.07 18.47
CA HIS A 51 -9.76 -6.35 19.16
C HIS A 51 -10.14 -6.18 20.63
N ASN A 52 -11.22 -6.84 21.07
CA ASN A 52 -11.76 -6.69 22.43
C ASN A 52 -11.99 -5.21 22.85
N GLY A 53 -12.34 -4.35 21.90
CA GLY A 53 -12.53 -2.91 22.12
C GLY A 53 -11.25 -2.06 22.07
N ILE A 54 -10.06 -2.67 21.98
CA ILE A 54 -8.76 -1.98 21.85
C ILE A 54 -8.48 -1.68 20.38
N THR A 55 -8.01 -0.47 20.07
CA THR A 55 -7.75 0.03 18.71
C THR A 55 -6.26 0.21 18.41
N ALA A 56 -5.83 -0.20 17.22
CA ALA A 56 -4.48 0.08 16.69
C ALA A 56 -4.57 0.99 15.45
N LEU A 57 -3.68 1.99 15.35
CA LEU A 57 -3.71 3.07 14.34
C LEU A 57 -2.37 3.20 13.59
N GLY A 58 -2.42 3.72 12.36
CA GLY A 58 -1.23 4.09 11.56
C GLY A 58 -1.46 5.40 10.81
N GLU A 59 -0.43 6.24 10.70
CA GLU A 59 -0.50 7.58 10.10
C GLU A 59 0.46 7.78 8.93
N ALA A 60 0.16 8.78 8.08
CA ALA A 60 1.11 9.39 7.15
C ALA A 60 0.77 10.84 6.76
N ARG A 61 1.82 11.53 6.28
CA ARG A 61 1.90 12.94 5.87
C ARG A 61 2.29 13.07 4.40
N GLU A 62 1.82 14.13 3.75
CA GLU A 62 1.75 14.26 2.28
C GLU A 62 2.96 14.95 1.60
N GLU A 63 3.89 15.54 2.37
CA GLU A 63 5.08 16.27 1.84
C GLU A 63 6.21 15.37 1.28
N ALA A 64 5.92 14.11 0.98
CA ALA A 64 6.93 13.05 0.95
C ALA A 64 7.49 12.68 -0.44
N ILE A 65 7.03 13.25 -1.57
CA ILE A 65 7.30 12.62 -2.89
C ILE A 65 8.77 12.69 -3.34
N LYS A 66 9.46 13.84 -3.18
CA LYS A 66 10.89 13.96 -3.56
C LYS A 66 11.79 13.19 -2.61
N GLU A 67 11.46 13.22 -1.32
CA GLU A 67 12.16 12.47 -0.28
C GLU A 67 11.96 10.96 -0.46
N LEU A 68 10.74 10.54 -0.82
CA LEU A 68 10.41 9.16 -1.14
C LEU A 68 11.31 8.63 -2.26
N ARG A 69 11.51 9.39 -3.34
CA ARG A 69 12.40 8.96 -4.44
C ARG A 69 13.83 8.70 -3.97
N LYS A 70 14.40 9.62 -3.19
CA LYS A 70 15.75 9.43 -2.62
C LYS A 70 15.79 8.22 -1.67
N ASN A 71 14.74 8.02 -0.89
CA ASN A 71 14.63 6.88 0.01
C ASN A 71 14.51 5.55 -0.76
N MET A 72 13.91 5.53 -1.95
CA MET A 72 13.86 4.33 -2.80
C MET A 72 15.25 3.95 -3.32
N GLU A 73 16.09 4.91 -3.68
CA GLU A 73 17.48 4.66 -4.10
C GLU A 73 18.32 4.12 -2.92
N LEU A 74 18.17 4.72 -1.73
CA LEU A 74 18.82 4.21 -0.52
C LEU A 74 18.34 2.80 -0.14
N LEU A 75 17.06 2.52 -0.31
CA LEU A 75 16.49 1.19 -0.08
C LEU A 75 17.08 0.17 -1.05
N GLU A 76 17.18 0.49 -2.34
CA GLU A 76 17.81 -0.36 -3.36
C GLU A 76 19.25 -0.73 -2.98
N GLU A 77 20.05 0.25 -2.55
CA GLU A 77 21.42 0.03 -2.07
C GLU A 77 21.45 -0.86 -0.82
N GLY A 78 20.60 -0.58 0.16
CA GLY A 78 20.50 -1.33 1.41
C GLY A 78 20.08 -2.79 1.20
N LEU A 79 19.14 -3.03 0.27
CA LEU A 79 18.73 -4.38 -0.12
C LEU A 79 19.88 -5.14 -0.77
N ARG A 80 20.59 -4.50 -1.71
CA ARG A 80 21.75 -5.10 -2.37
C ARG A 80 22.87 -5.42 -1.38
N ALA A 81 23.16 -4.52 -0.45
CA ALA A 81 24.27 -4.71 0.47
C ALA A 81 23.99 -5.78 1.55
N ASN A 82 22.74 -5.90 2.02
CA ASN A 82 22.47 -6.62 3.27
C ASN A 82 21.48 -7.79 3.15
N PHE A 83 20.61 -7.80 2.15
CA PHE A 83 19.49 -8.76 2.08
C PHE A 83 19.55 -9.65 0.84
N PHE A 84 19.86 -9.05 -0.33
CA PHE A 84 19.80 -9.69 -1.64
C PHE A 84 21.03 -9.34 -2.48
N PRO A 85 22.26 -9.70 -2.04
CA PRO A 85 23.49 -9.35 -2.75
C PRO A 85 23.58 -9.95 -4.16
N GLU A 86 22.95 -11.10 -4.37
CA GLU A 86 22.88 -11.79 -5.67
C GLU A 86 21.51 -11.63 -6.35
N GLY A 87 20.69 -10.71 -5.85
CA GLY A 87 19.29 -10.59 -6.24
C GLY A 87 18.36 -11.45 -5.39
N ILE A 88 17.07 -11.42 -5.72
CA ILE A 88 16.05 -12.16 -4.99
C ILE A 88 16.13 -13.62 -5.42
N PRO A 89 16.31 -14.57 -4.48
CA PRO A 89 16.34 -15.97 -4.82
C PRO A 89 15.05 -16.42 -5.50
N GLN A 90 15.18 -17.34 -6.46
CA GLN A 90 14.01 -18.04 -6.98
C GLN A 90 13.30 -18.77 -5.82
N HIS A 91 11.97 -18.81 -5.86
CA HIS A 91 11.14 -19.46 -4.84
C HIS A 91 11.21 -18.83 -3.42
N HIS A 92 11.74 -17.62 -3.29
CA HIS A 92 11.92 -16.96 -1.98
C HIS A 92 10.61 -16.85 -1.16
N PHE A 93 9.46 -16.74 -1.83
CA PHE A 93 8.15 -16.57 -1.20
C PHE A 93 7.21 -17.78 -1.31
N ASP A 94 7.66 -18.90 -1.87
CA ASP A 94 6.80 -20.05 -2.20
C ASP A 94 6.07 -20.63 -0.98
N ASP A 95 6.75 -20.65 0.17
CA ASP A 95 6.19 -21.21 1.40
C ASP A 95 5.33 -20.21 2.20
N GLN A 96 5.26 -18.94 1.76
CA GLN A 96 4.62 -17.80 2.45
C GLN A 96 5.13 -17.51 3.88
N LYS A 97 5.93 -18.41 4.47
CA LYS A 97 6.51 -18.31 5.82
C LYS A 97 7.64 -17.28 5.87
N ASN A 98 8.27 -17.04 4.73
CA ASN A 98 9.31 -16.03 4.59
C ASN A 98 8.79 -14.60 4.42
N VAL A 99 7.47 -14.38 4.31
CA VAL A 99 6.90 -13.03 4.21
C VAL A 99 6.96 -12.33 5.57
N ARG A 100 7.74 -11.24 5.65
CA ARG A 100 7.97 -10.46 6.87
C ARG A 100 7.28 -9.09 6.78
N PHE A 101 7.32 -8.35 7.88
CA PHE A 101 6.67 -7.03 7.98
C PHE A 101 7.07 -6.06 6.85
N LEU A 102 8.34 -6.07 6.45
CA LEU A 102 8.83 -5.19 5.41
C LEU A 102 8.26 -5.58 4.03
N ASP A 103 8.16 -6.87 3.73
CA ASP A 103 7.52 -7.37 2.51
C ASP A 103 6.06 -6.93 2.41
N ILE A 104 5.31 -7.07 3.51
CA ILE A 104 3.90 -6.63 3.62
C ILE A 104 3.81 -5.11 3.38
N THR A 105 4.72 -4.35 3.96
CA THR A 105 4.77 -2.89 3.83
C THR A 105 5.04 -2.47 2.38
N MET A 106 6.01 -3.12 1.74
CA MET A 106 6.39 -2.85 0.35
C MET A 106 5.25 -3.19 -0.60
N CYS A 107 4.68 -4.39 -0.46
CA CYS A 107 3.55 -4.82 -1.27
C CYS A 107 2.36 -3.87 -1.13
N ALA A 108 2.00 -3.47 0.08
CA ALA A 108 0.82 -2.65 0.29
C ALA A 108 0.95 -1.25 -0.31
N PHE A 109 2.15 -0.68 -0.32
CA PHE A 109 2.40 0.67 -0.82
C PHE A 109 2.64 0.71 -2.32
N PHE A 110 3.36 -0.29 -2.80
CA PHE A 110 3.95 -0.28 -4.12
C PHE A 110 3.43 -1.39 -5.03
N GLY A 111 2.64 -2.35 -4.52
CA GLY A 111 2.03 -3.38 -5.36
C GLY A 111 1.13 -2.82 -6.47
N LEU A 112 0.66 -1.58 -6.31
CA LEU A 112 -0.15 -0.82 -7.27
C LEU A 112 0.65 0.27 -8.02
N HIS A 113 1.99 0.21 -8.02
CA HIS A 113 2.83 1.29 -8.57
C HIS A 113 2.54 1.61 -10.05
N LYS A 114 2.12 0.60 -10.84
CA LYS A 114 1.74 0.77 -12.26
C LYS A 114 0.48 1.62 -12.41
N ALA A 115 -0.58 1.31 -11.65
CA ALA A 115 -1.81 2.09 -11.66
C ALA A 115 -1.60 3.51 -11.13
N GLN A 116 -0.75 3.67 -10.11
CA GLN A 116 -0.42 4.97 -9.54
C GLN A 116 0.35 5.86 -10.52
N SER A 117 1.39 5.34 -11.18
CA SER A 117 2.21 6.10 -12.13
C SER A 117 1.42 6.54 -13.38
N GLU A 118 0.54 5.68 -13.90
CA GLU A 118 -0.39 6.01 -14.98
C GLU A 118 -1.29 7.21 -14.59
N PHE A 119 -1.76 7.23 -13.34
CA PHE A 119 -2.62 8.28 -12.83
C PHE A 119 -1.90 9.64 -12.69
N VAL A 120 -0.75 9.68 -12.02
CA VAL A 120 -0.03 10.94 -11.77
C VAL A 120 0.71 11.48 -13.00
N ARG A 121 0.78 10.71 -14.11
CA ARG A 121 1.53 11.06 -15.34
C ARG A 121 2.98 11.50 -15.05
N THR A 122 3.54 11.04 -13.94
CA THR A 122 4.90 11.32 -13.50
C THR A 122 5.77 10.09 -13.73
N THR A 123 7.09 10.29 -13.73
CA THR A 123 8.06 9.19 -13.76
C THR A 123 7.75 8.18 -12.65
N GLU A 124 7.74 6.89 -13.00
CA GLU A 124 7.47 5.80 -12.05
C GLU A 124 8.36 5.94 -10.80
N ILE A 125 7.75 5.80 -9.62
CA ILE A 125 8.48 5.86 -8.34
C ILE A 125 9.38 4.61 -8.18
N ILE A 126 8.92 3.48 -8.74
CA ILE A 126 9.68 2.24 -8.87
C ILE A 126 9.81 1.95 -10.35
N ASP A 127 11.05 1.94 -10.82
CA ASP A 127 11.41 1.79 -12.22
C ASP A 127 12.52 0.76 -12.34
N LEU A 128 12.44 -0.10 -13.37
CA LEU A 128 13.40 -1.18 -13.57
C LEU A 128 14.82 -0.66 -13.84
N GLN A 129 14.98 0.53 -14.43
CA GLN A 129 16.31 1.08 -14.73
C GLN A 129 16.97 1.67 -13.49
N ARG A 130 16.20 2.25 -12.56
CA ARG A 130 16.73 2.94 -11.38
C ARG A 130 16.79 2.07 -10.14
N THR A 131 15.78 1.25 -9.92
CA THR A 131 15.61 0.43 -8.71
C THR A 131 15.27 -1.03 -9.08
N PRO A 132 16.17 -1.74 -9.78
CA PRO A 132 15.89 -3.08 -10.33
C PRO A 132 15.59 -4.13 -9.27
N LEU A 133 16.24 -4.10 -8.10
CA LEU A 133 15.97 -5.04 -7.02
C LEU A 133 14.63 -4.75 -6.35
N VAL A 134 14.34 -3.48 -6.05
CA VAL A 134 13.04 -3.09 -5.50
C VAL A 134 11.91 -3.44 -6.49
N PHE A 135 12.09 -3.17 -7.78
CA PHE A 135 11.12 -3.54 -8.81
C PHE A 135 10.89 -5.06 -8.80
N SER A 136 11.96 -5.85 -8.87
CA SER A 136 11.87 -7.32 -8.87
C SER A 136 11.26 -7.85 -7.58
N TRP A 137 11.51 -7.18 -6.45
CA TRP A 137 10.93 -7.53 -5.15
C TRP A 137 9.44 -7.34 -5.12
N VAL A 138 8.97 -6.17 -5.56
CA VAL A 138 7.54 -5.86 -5.60
C VAL A 138 6.82 -6.76 -6.60
N GLU A 139 7.38 -7.01 -7.78
CA GLU A 139 6.78 -7.94 -8.75
C GLU A 139 6.75 -9.38 -8.21
N SER A 140 7.80 -9.83 -7.51
CA SER A 140 7.81 -11.16 -6.89
C SER A 140 6.79 -11.28 -5.75
N LEU A 141 6.63 -10.23 -4.94
CA LEU A 141 5.63 -10.19 -3.86
C LEU A 141 4.20 -10.24 -4.38
N LYS A 142 3.93 -9.62 -5.54
CA LYS A 142 2.63 -9.70 -6.21
C LYS A 142 2.27 -11.11 -6.65
N GLU A 143 3.27 -11.98 -6.84
CA GLU A 143 3.03 -13.36 -7.20
C GLU A 143 2.63 -14.26 -6.02
N VAL A 144 2.79 -13.77 -4.79
CA VAL A 144 2.41 -14.52 -3.57
C VAL A 144 0.87 -14.69 -3.53
N PRO A 145 0.34 -15.91 -3.33
CA PRO A 145 -1.10 -16.17 -3.43
C PRO A 145 -1.99 -15.24 -2.59
N VAL A 146 -1.65 -15.07 -1.30
CA VAL A 146 -2.40 -14.18 -0.41
C VAL A 146 -2.37 -12.72 -0.86
N VAL A 147 -1.29 -12.30 -1.51
CA VAL A 147 -1.15 -10.95 -2.03
C VAL A 147 -2.02 -10.76 -3.27
N LYS A 148 -2.06 -11.73 -4.19
CA LYS A 148 -2.93 -11.69 -5.38
C LYS A 148 -4.41 -11.54 -5.02
N GLU A 149 -4.84 -12.21 -3.95
CA GLU A 149 -6.23 -12.13 -3.49
C GLU A 149 -6.57 -10.80 -2.82
N VAL A 150 -5.58 -10.12 -2.24
CA VAL A 150 -5.79 -8.89 -1.46
C VAL A 150 -5.59 -7.64 -2.32
N LEU A 151 -4.66 -7.67 -3.28
CA LEU A 151 -4.43 -6.57 -4.18
C LEU A 151 -5.65 -6.34 -5.08
N PRO A 152 -6.14 -5.10 -5.16
CA PRO A 152 -7.27 -4.81 -6.00
C PRO A 152 -6.94 -4.82 -7.50
N PRO A 153 -7.93 -5.00 -8.38
CA PRO A 153 -7.74 -4.93 -9.82
C PRO A 153 -7.18 -3.57 -10.28
N HIS A 154 -6.25 -3.59 -11.25
CA HIS A 154 -5.58 -2.39 -11.76
C HIS A 154 -6.57 -1.33 -12.25
N ASP A 155 -7.54 -1.72 -13.09
CA ASP A 155 -8.49 -0.78 -13.70
C ASP A 155 -9.40 -0.10 -12.67
N GLU A 156 -9.79 -0.83 -11.62
CA GLU A 156 -10.57 -0.25 -10.52
C GLU A 156 -9.77 0.81 -9.78
N VAL A 157 -8.48 0.58 -9.55
CA VAL A 157 -7.59 1.56 -8.90
C VAL A 157 -7.41 2.79 -9.79
N VAL A 158 -7.17 2.60 -11.09
CA VAL A 158 -7.05 3.72 -12.05
C VAL A 158 -8.33 4.54 -12.09
N ASN A 159 -9.51 3.90 -12.10
CA ASN A 159 -10.79 4.59 -12.08
C ASN A 159 -11.03 5.36 -10.78
N LEU A 160 -10.72 4.77 -9.62
CA LEU A 160 -10.79 5.43 -8.33
C LEU A 160 -9.91 6.69 -8.29
N LEU A 161 -8.65 6.55 -8.73
CA LEU A 161 -7.70 7.66 -8.80
C LEU A 161 -8.20 8.77 -9.75
N ARG A 162 -8.73 8.40 -10.93
CA ARG A 162 -9.35 9.33 -11.86
C ARG A 162 -10.51 10.11 -11.23
N GLY A 163 -11.35 9.44 -10.42
CA GLY A 163 -12.43 10.06 -9.65
C GLY A 163 -11.94 11.13 -8.68
N PHE A 164 -10.87 10.87 -7.93
CA PHE A 164 -10.25 11.89 -7.05
C PHE A 164 -9.81 13.14 -7.82
N ARG A 165 -9.20 12.98 -9.00
CA ARG A 165 -8.77 14.11 -9.84
C ARG A 165 -9.95 14.95 -10.34
N GLN A 166 -11.03 14.31 -10.77
CA GLN A 166 -12.22 15.02 -11.25
C GLN A 166 -12.89 15.82 -10.13
N ASN A 167 -12.96 15.26 -8.92
CA ASN A 167 -13.51 15.96 -7.75
C ASN A 167 -12.63 17.13 -7.32
N ALA A 168 -11.30 16.99 -7.35
CA ALA A 168 -10.38 18.08 -7.02
C ALA A 168 -10.43 19.26 -8.02
N VAL A 169 -10.62 18.97 -9.31
CA VAL A 169 -10.75 19.99 -10.37
C VAL A 169 -12.12 20.69 -10.30
N GLY A 170 -13.19 19.98 -9.90
CA GLY A 170 -14.52 20.57 -9.72
C GLY A 170 -14.67 21.49 -8.50
N SER A 171 -13.75 21.43 -7.54
CA SER A 171 -13.74 22.24 -6.31
C SER A 171 -12.83 23.48 -6.36
N SER A 172 -12.25 23.81 -7.52
CA SER A 172 -11.52 25.08 -7.67
C SER A 172 -12.51 26.26 -7.68
N PRO A 173 -12.34 27.30 -6.85
CA PRO A 173 -13.17 28.49 -6.93
C PRO A 173 -13.02 29.10 -8.33
N GLN A 174 -14.14 29.36 -9.01
CA GLN A 174 -14.10 30.24 -10.17
C GLN A 174 -13.63 31.61 -9.68
N VAL A 175 -12.44 32.03 -10.14
CA VAL A 175 -11.92 33.39 -9.96
C VAL A 175 -12.68 34.34 -10.86
#